data_AF-A0A961LV20-F1
#
_entry.id   AF-A0A961LV20-F1
#
_cell.length_a   1.000
_cell.length_b   1.000
_cell.length_c   1.000
_cell.angle_alpha   90.00
_cell.angle_beta   90.00
_cell.angle_gamma   90.00
#
_symmetry.space_group_name_H-M   'P 1'
#
loop_
_entity.id
_entity.type
_entity.pdbx_description
1 polymer ?
#
loop_
_entity_poly.entity_id
_entity_poly.type
_entity_poly.pdbx_seq_one_letter_code
_entity_poly.pdbx_strand_id
1 'polypeptide(L)'
;MFFAHARRLFLPAIATMAAAAGLTLAAAQADAHSTQTFKVSAKLEKYAELAEIRSSCKGGPVYSLGTLNRWMIERPRHGFLRYGPAYRAKAQDCGGVTLWKRRLYYIPARKGRDRLSIRFPDDGVTVWRITVR
;
A
#
# COMPACT_ATOMS: atom_id res chain seq x y z
N MET A 1 60.91 -8.71 -40.43
CA MET A 1 60.04 -7.96 -41.37
C MET A 1 58.64 -8.55 -41.21
N PHE A 2 57.77 -7.94 -40.39
CA PHE A 2 56.67 -7.01 -40.79
C PHE A 2 55.62 -7.69 -41.70
N PHE A 3 54.29 -7.69 -41.50
CA PHE A 3 53.35 -7.05 -40.56
C PHE A 3 52.05 -7.88 -40.56
N ALA A 4 51.29 -7.83 -39.46
CA ALA A 4 49.93 -8.33 -39.33
C ALA A 4 48.90 -7.38 -39.98
N HIS A 5 47.75 -7.90 -40.46
CA HIS A 5 46.40 -7.42 -40.13
C HIS A 5 45.31 -8.07 -41.00
N ALA A 6 44.45 -8.85 -40.35
CA ALA A 6 43.16 -9.30 -40.87
C ALA A 6 42.05 -8.42 -40.31
N ARG A 7 41.22 -7.82 -41.18
CA ARG A 7 39.84 -7.39 -40.90
C ARG A 7 39.24 -6.70 -42.13
N ARG A 8 38.17 -7.28 -42.69
CA ARG A 8 36.83 -6.66 -42.75
C ARG A 8 35.84 -7.58 -43.47
N LEU A 9 34.89 -8.07 -42.66
CA LEU A 9 33.57 -8.54 -43.04
C LEU A 9 32.76 -7.37 -43.62
N PHE A 10 31.79 -7.63 -44.49
CA PHE A 10 30.36 -7.32 -44.29
C PHE A 10 29.59 -7.35 -45.62
N LEU A 11 28.62 -8.26 -45.70
CA LEU A 11 27.37 -8.27 -46.48
C LEU A 11 26.60 -9.56 -46.08
N PRO A 12 25.27 -9.70 -46.22
CA PRO A 12 24.25 -8.73 -46.65
C PRO A 12 22.94 -8.76 -45.80
N ALA A 13 22.04 -7.84 -46.15
CA ALA A 13 20.57 -7.98 -46.24
C ALA A 13 19.76 -8.65 -45.11
N ILE A 14 18.86 -7.87 -44.48
CA ILE A 14 17.46 -8.30 -44.23
C ILE A 14 16.54 -7.08 -44.41
N ALA A 15 15.59 -7.23 -45.33
CA ALA A 15 14.42 -6.37 -45.47
C ALA A 15 13.21 -7.12 -44.90
N THR A 16 12.38 -6.48 -44.06
CA THR A 16 10.93 -6.75 -43.98
C THR A 16 10.21 -5.70 -43.12
N MET A 17 9.04 -5.29 -43.59
CA MET A 17 8.09 -4.33 -43.01
C MET A 17 7.18 -4.97 -41.94
N ALA A 18 6.78 -4.21 -40.91
CA ALA A 18 5.52 -4.33 -40.15
C ALA A 18 5.45 -3.14 -39.16
N ALA A 19 4.61 -2.12 -39.37
CA ALA A 19 3.17 -2.05 -39.08
C ALA A 19 2.84 -1.85 -37.59
N ALA A 20 2.27 -0.66 -37.32
CA ALA A 20 1.26 -0.31 -36.33
C ALA A 20 1.40 -0.71 -34.84
N ALA A 21 1.47 0.32 -33.99
CA ALA A 21 0.79 0.50 -32.69
C ALA A 21 1.67 1.49 -31.90
N GLY A 22 1.21 2.68 -31.53
CA GLY A 22 0.03 2.88 -30.71
C GLY A 22 0.48 3.23 -29.29
N LEU A 23 0.08 4.41 -28.84
CA LEU A 23 -0.14 4.78 -27.43
C LEU A 23 1.09 4.98 -26.52
N THR A 24 1.39 6.26 -26.32
CA THR A 24 1.45 6.92 -25.01
C THR A 24 1.81 6.03 -23.82
N LEU A 25 3.06 6.10 -23.36
CA LEU A 25 3.37 5.75 -21.98
C LEU A 25 3.63 7.03 -21.19
N ALA A 26 2.54 7.75 -20.93
CA ALA A 26 2.46 8.54 -19.71
C ALA A 26 2.52 7.54 -18.56
N ALA A 27 3.71 7.35 -17.99
CA ALA A 27 3.83 6.76 -16.67
C ALA A 27 3.26 7.78 -15.67
N ALA A 28 1.92 7.90 -15.65
CA ALA A 28 1.21 8.38 -14.50
C ALA A 28 1.46 7.31 -13.43
N GLN A 29 2.50 7.53 -12.64
CA GLN A 29 2.69 6.85 -11.37
C GLN A 29 1.46 7.20 -10.55
N ALA A 30 0.46 6.32 -10.63
CA ALA A 30 -0.71 6.39 -9.81
C ALA A 30 -0.21 6.31 -8.37
N ASP A 31 -0.24 7.43 -7.66
CA ASP A 31 -0.31 7.45 -6.22
C ASP A 31 -1.29 6.34 -5.82
N ALA A 32 -0.77 5.31 -5.15
CA ALA A 32 -1.53 4.14 -4.75
C ALA A 32 -2.53 4.54 -3.66
N HIS A 33 -3.58 5.26 -4.05
CA HIS A 33 -4.72 5.60 -3.22
C HIS A 33 -5.59 4.36 -3.07
N SER A 34 -5.15 3.43 -2.21
CA SER A 34 -5.94 2.25 -1.87
C SER A 34 -7.21 2.71 -1.15
N THR A 35 -8.34 2.68 -1.86
CA THR A 35 -9.66 2.96 -1.30
C THR A 35 -10.38 1.65 -1.03
N GLN A 36 -10.69 1.37 0.23
CA GLN A 36 -11.38 0.14 0.64
C GLN A 36 -12.76 0.46 1.24
N THR A 37 -13.78 -0.36 0.96
CA THR A 37 -15.16 -0.13 1.41
C THR A 37 -15.65 -1.23 2.35
N PHE A 38 -16.17 -0.85 3.52
CA PHE A 38 -16.64 -1.76 4.57
C PHE A 38 -18.10 -1.51 4.90
N LYS A 39 -18.86 -2.59 5.13
CA LYS A 39 -20.23 -2.55 5.68
C LYS A 39 -20.20 -3.20 7.06
N VAL A 40 -20.49 -2.42 8.10
CA VAL A 40 -20.53 -2.90 9.51
C VAL A 40 -21.91 -2.68 10.10
N SER A 41 -22.31 -3.52 11.05
CA SER A 41 -23.57 -3.36 11.80
C SER A 41 -23.27 -2.72 13.15
N ALA A 42 -24.14 -1.80 13.58
CA ALA A 42 -24.03 -1.18 14.90
C ALA A 42 -24.45 -2.10 16.07
N LYS A 43 -24.93 -3.33 15.82
CA LYS A 43 -25.20 -4.30 16.90
C LYS A 43 -23.89 -4.67 17.58
N LEU A 44 -23.89 -4.58 18.91
CA LEU A 44 -22.80 -4.48 19.91
C LEU A 44 -21.50 -5.31 19.75
N GLU A 45 -21.34 -6.13 18.72
CA GLU A 45 -20.21 -7.06 18.58
C GLU A 45 -19.54 -7.08 17.20
N LYS A 46 -19.97 -6.27 16.22
CA LYS A 46 -19.34 -6.27 14.89
C LYS A 46 -18.36 -5.11 14.72
N TYR A 47 -17.07 -5.39 14.88
CA TYR A 47 -15.98 -4.52 14.43
C TYR A 47 -15.57 -4.86 12.99
N ALA A 48 -15.06 -3.88 12.25
CA ALA A 48 -14.36 -4.13 10.98
C ALA A 48 -12.86 -4.08 11.20
N GLU A 49 -12.15 -5.14 10.78
CA GLU A 49 -10.70 -5.07 10.60
C GLU A 49 -10.41 -4.24 9.34
N LEU A 50 -9.68 -3.13 9.52
CA LEU A 50 -9.38 -2.20 8.44
C LEU A 50 -8.07 -2.50 7.74
N ALA A 51 -7.03 -2.79 8.52
CA ALA A 51 -5.68 -3.06 8.02
C ALA A 51 -4.78 -3.68 9.10
N GLU A 52 -3.75 -4.38 8.65
CA GLU A 52 -2.58 -4.71 9.46
C GLU A 52 -1.57 -3.58 9.33
N ILE A 53 -1.20 -2.95 10.44
CA ILE A 53 -0.14 -1.95 10.51
C ILE A 53 1.15 -2.59 11.00
N ARG A 54 2.29 -2.07 10.53
CA ARG A 54 3.62 -2.63 10.82
C ARG A 54 4.62 -1.55 11.19
N SER A 55 5.70 -1.95 11.86
CA SER A 55 6.91 -1.13 12.01
C SER A 55 7.69 -1.05 10.70
N SER A 56 8.59 -0.07 10.57
CA SER A 56 9.48 0.06 9.40
C SER A 56 10.40 -1.15 9.20
N CYS A 57 10.90 -1.38 7.98
CA CYS A 57 11.88 -2.44 7.71
C CYS A 57 13.20 -2.29 8.49
N LYS A 58 13.52 -1.09 9.00
CA LYS A 58 14.67 -0.85 9.88
C LYS A 58 14.47 -1.38 11.30
N GLY A 59 13.30 -1.97 11.58
CA GLY A 59 12.88 -2.37 12.92
C GLY A 59 12.24 -1.22 13.70
N GLY A 60 12.00 -1.45 14.99
CA GLY A 60 11.36 -0.50 15.89
C GLY A 60 9.92 -0.88 16.28
N PRO A 61 9.28 -0.10 17.18
CA PRO A 61 7.93 -0.38 17.63
C PRO A 61 6.91 -0.16 16.51
N VAL A 62 5.78 -0.86 16.57
CA VAL A 62 4.62 -0.53 15.74
C VAL A 62 4.07 0.85 16.13
N TYR A 63 3.48 1.56 15.18
CA TYR A 63 2.92 2.89 15.44
C TYR A 63 1.88 2.88 16.56
N SER A 64 2.01 3.84 17.48
CA SER A 64 1.01 4.07 18.54
C SER A 64 -0.22 4.79 18.00
N LEU A 65 -1.30 4.81 18.79
CA LEU A 65 -2.56 5.44 18.39
C LEU A 65 -2.36 6.95 18.25
N GLY A 66 -1.51 7.52 19.11
CA GLY A 66 -1.10 8.92 19.01
C GLY A 66 -0.35 9.21 17.71
N THR A 67 0.51 8.30 17.23
CA THR A 67 1.17 8.45 15.94
C THR A 67 0.18 8.37 14.78
N LEU A 68 -0.73 7.40 14.82
CA LEU A 68 -1.77 7.25 13.79
C LEU A 68 -2.75 8.43 13.77
N ASN A 69 -3.12 8.97 14.93
CA ASN A 69 -3.96 10.16 15.06
C ASN A 69 -3.29 11.43 14.48
N ARG A 70 -1.95 11.49 14.50
CA ARG A 70 -1.19 12.58 13.85
C ARG A 70 -1.18 12.45 12.33
N TRP A 71 -1.29 11.23 11.81
CA TRP A 71 -1.32 10.94 10.38
C TRP A 71 -2.73 10.87 9.79
N MET A 72 -3.74 11.00 10.64
CA MET A 72 -5.13 10.95 10.25
C MET A 72 -5.53 12.27 9.60
N ILE A 73 -5.94 12.20 8.35
CA ILE A 73 -6.44 13.32 7.55
C ILE A 73 -7.93 13.53 7.86
N GLU A 74 -8.71 12.45 7.84
CA GLU A 74 -10.15 12.48 8.14
C GLU A 74 -10.47 11.53 9.29
N ARG A 75 -11.12 12.05 10.34
CA ARG A 75 -11.49 11.27 11.55
C ARG A 75 -12.89 10.66 11.41
N PRO A 76 -13.12 9.45 11.96
CA PRO A 76 -14.44 8.85 11.98
C PRO A 76 -15.40 9.66 12.85
N ARG A 77 -16.64 9.84 12.39
CA ARG A 77 -17.71 10.55 13.10
C ARG A 77 -18.70 9.60 13.77
N HIS A 78 -18.82 8.37 13.29
CA HIS A 78 -19.84 7.41 13.71
C HIS A 78 -19.28 6.20 14.47
N GLY A 79 -17.98 6.22 14.76
CA GLY A 79 -17.28 5.20 15.50
C GLY A 79 -15.90 5.66 15.93
N PHE A 80 -15.11 4.73 16.42
CA PHE A 80 -13.73 4.99 16.84
C PHE A 80 -12.80 3.83 16.43
N LEU A 81 -11.51 4.11 16.48
CA LEU A 81 -10.48 3.13 16.14
C LEU A 81 -9.94 2.44 17.39
N ARG A 82 -9.64 1.15 17.26
CA ARG A 82 -9.01 0.34 18.30
C ARG A 82 -7.91 -0.52 17.71
N TYR A 83 -6.85 -0.76 18.48
CA TYR A 83 -5.85 -1.76 18.13
C TYR A 83 -6.17 -3.15 18.65
N GLY A 84 -5.83 -4.12 17.82
CA GLY A 84 -5.57 -5.47 18.27
C GLY A 84 -4.26 -5.59 19.06
N PRO A 85 -4.01 -6.78 19.61
CA PRO A 85 -2.74 -7.09 20.28
C PRO A 85 -1.56 -6.94 19.31
N ALA A 86 -0.40 -6.56 19.86
CA ALA A 86 0.85 -6.55 19.11
C ALA A 86 1.37 -7.97 18.94
N TYR A 87 1.86 -8.30 17.76
CA TYR A 87 2.58 -9.53 17.51
C TYR A 87 3.80 -9.27 16.64
N ARG A 88 4.67 -10.25 16.54
CA ARG A 88 5.86 -10.21 15.69
C ARG A 88 5.73 -11.23 14.57
N ALA A 89 6.06 -10.83 13.35
CA ALA A 89 6.15 -11.76 12.23
C ALA A 89 7.27 -11.34 11.27
N LYS A 90 7.85 -12.32 10.57
CA LYS A 90 8.81 -12.06 9.51
C LYS A 90 8.11 -11.39 8.32
N ALA A 91 8.71 -10.33 7.80
CA ALA A 91 8.26 -9.64 6.60
C ALA A 91 9.21 -10.00 5.46
N GLN A 92 8.71 -10.72 4.45
CA GLN A 92 9.53 -11.14 3.30
C GLN A 92 10.00 -9.94 2.48
N ASP A 93 9.15 -8.92 2.34
CA ASP A 93 9.46 -7.66 1.66
C ASP A 93 10.48 -6.79 2.40
N CYS A 94 10.78 -7.10 3.67
CA CYS A 94 11.89 -6.53 4.42
C CYS A 94 13.08 -7.51 4.56
N GLY A 95 13.31 -8.39 3.58
CA GLY A 95 14.46 -9.32 3.61
C GLY A 95 14.39 -10.35 4.75
N GLY A 96 13.19 -10.69 5.22
CA GLY A 96 12.97 -11.64 6.32
C GLY A 96 13.14 -11.04 7.71
N VAL A 97 13.31 -9.72 7.84
CA VAL A 97 13.35 -9.02 9.13
C VAL A 97 12.05 -9.25 9.90
N THR A 98 12.16 -9.46 11.22
CA THR A 98 11.01 -9.61 12.11
C THR A 98 10.48 -8.22 12.49
N LEU A 99 9.23 -7.94 12.11
CA LEU A 99 8.57 -6.66 12.37
C LEU A 99 7.54 -6.79 13.49
N TRP A 100 7.30 -5.69 14.19
CA TRP A 100 6.11 -5.56 15.02
C TRP A 100 4.90 -5.24 14.15
N LYS A 101 3.79 -5.94 14.40
CA LYS A 101 2.53 -5.82 13.68
C LYS A 101 1.35 -5.68 14.64
N ARG A 102 0.31 -4.97 14.19
CA ARG A 102 -0.98 -4.84 14.89
C ARG A 102 -2.11 -4.75 13.89
N ARG A 103 -3.28 -5.24 14.27
CA ARG A 103 -4.52 -5.03 13.50
C ARG A 103 -5.20 -3.73 13.94
N LEU A 104 -5.68 -2.96 12.98
CA LEU A 104 -6.49 -1.77 13.21
C LEU A 104 -7.97 -2.12 13.00
N TYR A 105 -8.78 -1.87 14.02
CA TYR A 105 -10.21 -2.13 14.00
C TYR A 105 -11.01 -0.83 14.05
N TYR A 106 -12.11 -0.80 13.31
CA TYR A 106 -13.16 0.19 13.45
C TYR A 106 -14.30 -0.38 14.30
N ILE A 107 -14.67 0.35 15.36
CA ILE A 107 -15.77 0.02 16.25
C ILE A 107 -16.91 1.01 16.00
N PRO A 108 -18.06 0.55 15.48
CA PRO A 108 -19.22 1.43 15.26
C PRO A 108 -19.82 1.86 16.61
N ALA A 109 -20.11 3.16 16.75
CA ALA A 109 -20.79 3.71 17.92
C ALA A 109 -22.22 4.18 17.59
N ARG A 110 -22.47 4.56 16.33
CA ARG A 110 -23.79 4.98 15.83
C ARG A 110 -23.92 4.68 14.34
N LYS A 111 -25.16 4.63 13.83
CA LYS A 111 -25.42 4.46 12.40
C LYS A 111 -24.93 5.67 11.61
N GLY A 112 -24.48 5.45 10.38
CA GLY A 112 -23.99 6.52 9.52
C GLY A 112 -22.95 6.07 8.50
N ARG A 113 -22.27 7.04 7.89
CA ARG A 113 -21.17 6.82 6.94
C ARG A 113 -19.95 7.58 7.42
N ASP A 114 -18.82 6.88 7.47
CA ASP A 114 -17.52 7.45 7.78
C ASP A 114 -16.58 7.33 6.59
N ARG A 115 -15.75 8.36 6.43
CA ARG A 115 -14.58 8.33 5.57
C ARG A 115 -13.36 8.52 6.49
N LEU A 116 -12.51 7.51 6.54
CA LEU A 116 -11.27 7.52 7.29
C LEU A 116 -10.13 7.63 6.30
N SER A 117 -9.22 8.57 6.51
CA SER A 117 -8.07 8.75 5.64
C SER A 117 -6.82 8.87 6.52
N ILE A 118 -5.82 8.03 6.30
CA ILE A 118 -4.56 8.03 7.06
C ILE A 118 -3.39 8.04 6.07
N ARG A 119 -2.40 8.91 6.31
CA ARG A 119 -1.15 8.95 5.56
C ARG A 119 -0.07 8.13 6.27
N PHE A 120 0.13 6.90 5.85
CA PHE A 120 1.25 6.08 6.32
C PHE A 120 2.57 6.53 5.68
N PRO A 121 3.68 6.56 6.43
CA PRO A 121 4.99 6.93 5.89
C PRO A 121 5.46 6.00 4.77
N ASP A 122 5.20 4.70 4.91
CA ASP A 122 5.73 3.67 4.00
C ASP A 122 4.75 3.34 2.85
N ASP A 123 3.43 3.48 3.10
CA ASP A 123 2.37 3.00 2.19
C ASP A 123 1.53 4.15 1.57
N GLY A 124 1.89 5.41 1.81
CA GLY A 124 1.17 6.57 1.29
C GLY A 124 -0.18 6.82 1.96
N VAL A 125 -1.15 7.37 1.22
CA VAL A 125 -2.49 7.69 1.78
C VAL A 125 -3.46 6.54 1.54
N THR A 126 -3.92 5.92 2.63
CA THR A 126 -4.99 4.92 2.60
C THR A 126 -6.32 5.54 3.00
N VAL A 127 -7.38 5.21 2.26
CA VAL A 127 -8.74 5.72 2.50
C VAL A 127 -9.70 4.56 2.71
N TRP A 128 -10.45 4.58 3.81
CA TRP A 128 -11.52 3.62 4.08
C TRP A 128 -12.87 4.33 4.06
N ARG A 129 -13.83 3.77 3.31
CA ARG A 129 -15.24 4.18 3.31
C ARG A 129 -16.04 3.16 4.12
N ILE A 130 -16.57 3.58 5.25
CA ILE A 130 -17.22 2.70 6.22
C ILE A 130 -18.69 3.07 6.30
N THR A 131 -19.58 2.12 6.02
CA THR A 131 -21.02 2.28 6.18
C THR A 131 -21.51 1.48 7.38
N VAL A 132 -22.08 2.16 8.37
CA VAL A 132 -22.66 1.58 9.57
C VAL A 132 -24.19 1.47 9.41
N ARG A 133 -24.73 0.25 9.49
CA ARG A 133 -26.17 -0.06 9.33
C ARG A 133 -26.85 -0.43 10.65
#